data_AF-A0A7W5IFK1-F1
#
_entry.id   AF-A0A7W5IFK1-F1
#
_cell.length_a   1.000
_cell.length_b   1.000
_cell.length_c   1.000
_cell.angle_alpha   90.00
_cell.angle_beta   90.00
_cell.angle_gamma   90.00
#
_symmetry.space_group_name_H-M   'P 1'
#
loop_
_entity.id
_entity.type
_entity.pdbx_description
1 polymer ?
#
loop_
_entity_poly.entity_id
_entity_poly.type
_entity_poly.pdbx_seq_one_letter_code
_entity_poly.pdbx_strand_id
1 'polypeptide(L)'
;MNARSVQYKTAALSLAATLTLALGAQCAFAATMNNVANGLPPVQHAGDIAYVSGGIGSDQSAAFKAATAHYPLSLEFARQSAGGNEYLADVPVKIADAHGQTLLSTQAHGPFMLVTLPRGHYVVSASQDGKTVKRSVDIGKTTHEHEVFVWPT
;
A
#
# COMPACT_ATOMS: atom_id res chain seq x y z
N MET A 1 59.37 45.43 -58.38
CA MET A 1 59.65 44.55 -57.24
C MET A 1 58.32 44.15 -56.60
N ASN A 2 57.97 42.86 -56.73
CA ASN A 2 57.22 41.98 -55.81
C ASN A 2 55.80 42.42 -55.35
N ALA A 3 54.76 41.59 -55.32
CA ALA A 3 54.51 40.24 -55.80
C ALA A 3 52.99 39.98 -55.66
N ARG A 4 52.43 39.33 -56.68
CA ARG A 4 51.36 38.31 -56.68
C ARG A 4 50.20 38.42 -55.66
N SER A 5 49.03 38.68 -56.25
CA SER A 5 47.70 38.19 -55.88
C SER A 5 47.68 36.75 -55.33
N VAL A 6 47.00 36.53 -54.21
CA VAL A 6 46.39 35.23 -53.86
C VAL A 6 45.12 35.46 -53.03
N GLN A 7 43.97 35.17 -53.64
CA GLN A 7 42.75 34.75 -52.93
C GLN A 7 42.81 33.23 -52.76
N TYR A 8 42.54 32.71 -51.55
CA TYR A 8 41.99 31.36 -51.39
C TYR A 8 40.94 31.30 -50.27
N LYS A 9 39.73 31.03 -50.75
CA LYS A 9 38.52 30.42 -50.16
C LYS A 9 38.64 29.74 -48.78
N THR A 10 37.77 30.20 -47.87
CA THR A 10 36.89 29.47 -46.93
C THR A 10 37.10 27.96 -46.69
N ALA A 11 37.13 27.56 -45.41
CA ALA A 11 36.24 26.51 -44.86
C ALA A 11 36.32 26.47 -43.33
N ALA A 12 35.15 26.53 -42.69
CA ALA A 12 34.95 26.35 -41.26
C ALA A 12 35.20 24.90 -40.84
N LEU A 13 35.75 24.69 -39.63
CA LEU A 13 35.69 23.40 -38.94
C LEU A 13 35.54 23.67 -37.44
N SER A 14 34.30 23.71 -36.97
CA SER A 14 33.95 23.92 -35.57
C SER A 14 33.99 22.59 -34.80
N LEU A 15 34.89 22.60 -33.82
CA LEU A 15 35.02 21.85 -32.57
C LEU A 15 34.04 20.70 -32.23
N ALA A 16 34.68 19.54 -31.98
CA ALA A 16 34.48 18.61 -30.86
C ALA A 16 33.12 17.92 -30.67
N ALA A 17 33.15 16.61 -30.99
CA ALA A 17 32.20 15.62 -30.52
C ALA A 17 32.48 15.23 -29.06
N THR A 18 31.44 15.22 -28.21
CA THR A 18 31.38 14.35 -27.03
C THR A 18 29.94 13.88 -26.83
N LEU A 19 29.82 12.56 -26.86
CA LEU A 19 28.62 11.73 -26.71
C LEU A 19 28.35 11.49 -25.22
N THR A 20 27.13 11.75 -24.74
CA THR A 20 26.67 11.18 -23.46
C THR A 20 25.18 10.81 -23.51
N LEU A 21 24.91 9.60 -22.99
CA LEU A 21 23.73 8.79 -23.17
C LEU A 21 22.56 9.13 -22.22
N ALA A 22 21.33 8.91 -22.73
CA ALA A 22 20.12 8.37 -22.11
C ALA A 22 19.84 8.54 -20.60
N LEU A 23 18.69 9.14 -20.29
CA LEU A 23 17.84 8.89 -19.12
C LEU A 23 16.38 8.99 -19.65
N GLY A 24 15.52 7.97 -19.65
CA GLY A 24 15.31 6.94 -18.63
C GLY A 24 13.94 7.22 -17.99
N ALA A 25 13.01 6.26 -18.13
CA ALA A 25 11.59 6.36 -17.78
C ALA A 25 11.33 6.92 -16.36
N GLN A 26 10.43 7.91 -16.28
CA GLN A 26 9.95 8.46 -15.03
C GLN A 26 8.79 7.57 -14.53
N CYS A 27 9.14 6.44 -13.91
CA CYS A 27 8.22 5.70 -13.06
C CYS A 27 8.68 5.86 -11.61
N ALA A 28 8.43 7.04 -11.04
CA ALA A 28 8.69 7.30 -9.63
C ALA A 28 7.37 7.58 -8.92
N PHE A 29 6.73 6.51 -8.43
CA PHE A 29 5.81 6.61 -7.30
C PHE A 29 6.10 5.48 -6.30
N ALA A 30 7.34 5.46 -5.78
CA ALA A 30 7.61 4.81 -4.51
C ALA A 30 7.38 5.86 -3.41
N ALA A 31 6.13 5.98 -2.95
CA ALA A 31 5.85 6.74 -1.74
C ALA A 31 6.42 5.95 -0.55
N THR A 32 7.57 6.37 -0.03
CA THR A 32 8.11 5.89 1.24
C THR A 32 7.17 6.32 2.37
N MET A 33 6.22 5.46 2.73
CA MET A 33 5.42 5.61 3.93
C MET A 33 6.26 5.18 5.14
N ASN A 34 7.16 6.06 5.59
CA ASN A 34 7.81 5.88 6.90
C ASN A 34 6.98 6.60 7.98
N ASN A 35 5.86 5.99 8.38
CA ASN A 35 5.07 6.43 9.53
C ASN A 35 5.39 5.53 10.72
N VAL A 36 6.46 5.85 11.45
CA VAL A 36 6.69 5.29 12.78
C VAL A 36 5.77 6.04 13.76
N ALA A 37 4.51 5.66 13.78
CA ALA A 37 3.67 5.90 14.95
C ALA A 37 4.20 4.96 16.05
N ASN A 38 4.77 5.52 17.12
CA ASN A 38 5.18 4.78 18.31
C ASN A 38 4.04 3.85 18.77
N GLY A 39 4.10 2.56 18.44
CA GLY A 39 3.08 1.58 18.81
C GLY A 39 2.62 0.65 17.68
N LEU A 40 2.80 1.00 16.40
CA LEU A 40 2.50 0.06 15.31
C LEU A 40 3.57 -1.03 15.19
N PRO A 41 3.18 -2.31 15.00
CA PRO A 41 4.11 -3.35 14.56
C PRO A 41 4.76 -3.02 13.20
N PRO A 42 5.84 -3.73 12.83
CA PRO A 42 6.44 -3.59 11.51
C PRO A 42 5.42 -3.86 10.39
N VAL A 43 5.46 -3.02 9.35
CA VAL A 43 4.66 -3.21 8.14
C VAL A 43 5.15 -4.46 7.40
N GLN A 44 4.21 -5.30 7.00
CA GLN A 44 4.43 -6.48 6.18
C GLN A 44 4.01 -6.21 4.73
N HIS A 45 4.56 -6.97 3.80
CA HIS A 45 4.31 -6.79 2.36
C HIS A 45 3.99 -8.13 1.68
N ALA A 46 3.05 -8.08 0.74
CA ALA A 46 2.71 -9.17 -0.16
C ALA A 46 2.43 -8.60 -1.55
N GLY A 47 3.43 -8.69 -2.46
CA GLY A 47 3.37 -7.98 -3.75
C GLY A 47 3.22 -6.48 -3.54
N ASP A 48 2.22 -5.88 -4.18
CA ASP A 48 1.90 -4.45 -4.07
C ASP A 48 1.05 -4.09 -2.84
N ILE A 49 0.72 -5.07 -1.99
CA ILE A 49 -0.06 -4.85 -0.77
C ILE A 49 0.89 -4.69 0.41
N ALA A 50 0.71 -3.60 1.16
CA ALA A 50 1.37 -3.38 2.45
C ALA A 50 0.33 -3.45 3.57
N TYR A 51 0.62 -4.12 4.68
CA TYR A 51 -0.33 -4.28 5.77
C TYR A 51 0.35 -4.33 7.14
N VAL A 52 -0.40 -3.97 8.17
CA VAL A 52 0.01 -4.11 9.57
C VAL A 52 -1.19 -4.58 10.39
N SER A 53 -0.99 -5.55 11.27
CA SER A 53 -2.05 -6.11 12.12
C SER A 53 -1.64 -6.12 13.58
N GLY A 54 -2.57 -5.85 14.49
CA GLY A 54 -2.32 -5.80 15.92
C GLY A 54 -3.39 -5.00 16.65
N GLY A 55 -2.97 -4.25 17.66
CA GLY A 55 -3.84 -3.44 18.51
C GLY A 55 -4.25 -4.13 19.80
N ILE A 56 -3.50 -5.15 20.24
CA ILE A 56 -3.73 -5.81 21.52
C ILE A 56 -3.22 -4.89 22.64
N GLY A 57 -4.11 -4.52 23.56
CA GLY A 57 -3.82 -3.54 24.62
C GLY A 57 -4.20 -2.10 24.24
N SER A 58 -4.43 -1.26 25.26
CA SER A 58 -4.95 0.11 25.10
C SER A 58 -4.08 1.00 24.22
N ASP A 59 -2.77 0.95 24.44
CA ASP A 59 -1.82 1.86 23.82
C ASP A 59 -1.66 1.53 22.34
N GLN A 60 -1.58 0.24 22.02
CA GLN A 60 -1.51 -0.22 20.64
C GLN A 60 -2.84 0.02 19.91
N SER A 61 -3.98 -0.25 20.56
CA SER A 61 -5.30 0.10 20.02
C SER A 61 -5.40 1.59 19.65
N ALA A 62 -4.90 2.49 20.51
CA ALA A 62 -4.89 3.92 20.23
C ALA A 62 -3.98 4.26 19.03
N ALA A 63 -2.79 3.65 18.94
CA ALA A 63 -1.89 3.82 17.80
C ALA A 63 -2.53 3.35 16.48
N PHE A 64 -3.22 2.21 16.47
CA PHE A 64 -3.96 1.73 15.30
C PHE A 64 -5.09 2.68 14.92
N LYS A 65 -5.90 3.13 15.89
CA LYS A 65 -6.99 4.09 15.64
C LYS A 65 -6.49 5.42 15.08
N ALA A 66 -5.36 5.92 15.58
CA ALA A 66 -4.74 7.14 15.06
C ALA A 66 -4.19 6.94 13.64
N ALA A 67 -3.66 5.76 13.35
CA ALA A 67 -3.11 5.43 12.03
C ALA A 67 -4.18 5.13 10.98
N THR A 68 -5.39 4.70 11.37
CA THR A 68 -6.49 4.32 10.47
C THR A 68 -6.71 5.30 9.32
N ALA A 69 -6.71 6.62 9.59
CA ALA A 69 -6.95 7.65 8.59
C ALA A 69 -5.87 7.76 7.50
N HIS A 70 -4.68 7.17 7.72
CA HIS A 70 -3.57 7.18 6.77
C HIS A 70 -3.52 5.96 5.85
N TYR A 71 -4.39 4.98 6.08
CA TYR A 71 -4.50 3.78 5.27
C TYR A 71 -5.79 3.82 4.47
N PRO A 72 -5.80 3.37 3.20
CA PRO A 72 -7.02 3.35 2.40
C PRO A 72 -8.04 2.33 2.91
N LEU A 73 -7.62 1.30 3.64
CA LEU A 73 -8.49 0.27 4.20
C LEU A 73 -8.09 -0.03 5.66
N SER A 74 -9.07 -0.06 6.55
CA SER A 74 -8.93 -0.62 7.89
C SER A 74 -9.97 -1.71 8.15
N LEU A 75 -9.54 -2.76 8.83
CA LEU A 75 -10.37 -3.90 9.20
C LEU A 75 -10.42 -4.02 10.72
N GLU A 76 -11.60 -4.30 11.26
CA GLU A 76 -11.82 -4.59 12.67
C GLU A 76 -12.48 -5.96 12.84
N PHE A 77 -12.01 -6.75 13.81
CA PHE A 77 -12.46 -8.12 14.04
C PHE A 77 -12.99 -8.31 15.47
N ALA A 78 -14.23 -8.78 15.58
CA ALA A 78 -14.86 -9.03 16.87
C ALA A 78 -15.87 -10.18 16.85
N ARG A 79 -16.16 -10.77 18.02
CA ARG A 79 -17.25 -11.70 18.25
C ARG A 79 -18.32 -11.03 19.10
N GLN A 80 -19.60 -11.22 18.79
CA GLN A 80 -20.68 -10.82 19.69
C GLN A 80 -20.59 -11.61 21.00
N SER A 81 -20.77 -10.94 22.13
CA SER A 81 -20.84 -11.57 23.45
C SER A 81 -21.95 -10.91 24.27
N ALA A 82 -22.35 -11.53 25.38
CA ALA A 82 -23.44 -11.05 26.24
C ALA A 82 -23.21 -9.63 26.78
N GLY A 83 -21.94 -9.21 26.91
CA GLY A 83 -21.53 -7.88 27.39
C GLY A 83 -21.13 -6.89 26.28
N GLY A 84 -21.33 -7.23 25.00
CA GLY A 84 -20.88 -6.44 23.86
C GLY A 84 -19.94 -7.20 22.93
N ASN A 85 -19.19 -6.50 22.09
CA ASN A 85 -18.24 -7.13 21.17
C ASN A 85 -16.92 -7.48 21.88
N GLU A 86 -16.49 -8.73 21.73
CA GLU A 86 -15.19 -9.23 22.13
C GLU A 86 -14.22 -9.13 20.95
N TYR A 87 -13.14 -8.38 21.11
CA TYR A 87 -12.11 -8.23 20.08
C TYR A 87 -11.36 -9.54 19.84
N LEU A 88 -11.12 -9.85 18.57
CA LEU A 88 -10.50 -11.11 18.15
C LEU A 88 -9.08 -10.91 17.64
N ALA A 89 -8.28 -11.96 17.77
CA ALA A 89 -6.98 -12.09 17.12
C ALA A 89 -6.94 -13.40 16.32
N ASP A 90 -5.83 -13.61 15.62
CA ASP A 90 -5.54 -14.80 14.82
C ASP A 90 -6.59 -15.11 13.75
N VAL A 91 -7.26 -14.07 13.23
CA VAL A 91 -8.31 -14.16 12.20
C VAL A 91 -7.64 -14.39 10.84
N PRO A 92 -7.91 -15.50 10.12
CA PRO A 92 -7.47 -15.64 8.73
C PRO A 92 -8.18 -14.61 7.85
N VAL A 93 -7.39 -13.86 7.09
CA VAL A 93 -7.85 -12.81 6.17
C VAL A 93 -7.36 -13.09 4.77
N LYS A 94 -8.27 -12.95 3.81
CA LYS A 94 -8.00 -13.07 2.38
C LYS A 94 -8.52 -11.85 1.65
N ILE A 95 -7.71 -11.25 0.80
CA ILE A 95 -8.12 -10.17 -0.10
C ILE A 95 -7.97 -10.66 -1.54
N ALA A 96 -9.05 -10.59 -2.30
CA ALA A 96 -9.08 -10.92 -3.72
C ALA A 96 -9.49 -9.71 -4.55
N ASP A 97 -8.98 -9.64 -5.79
CA ASP A 97 -9.40 -8.63 -6.77
C ASP A 97 -10.81 -8.92 -7.33
N ALA A 98 -11.29 -8.04 -8.21
CA ALA A 98 -12.58 -8.17 -8.89
C ALA A 98 -12.70 -9.44 -9.76
N HIS A 99 -11.58 -10.05 -10.16
CA HIS A 99 -11.53 -11.28 -10.95
C HIS A 99 -11.45 -12.54 -10.06
N GLY A 100 -11.39 -12.39 -8.74
CA GLY A 100 -11.26 -13.48 -7.78
C GLY A 100 -9.82 -13.96 -7.58
N GLN A 101 -8.83 -13.28 -8.17
CA GLN A 101 -7.43 -13.58 -7.92
C GLN A 101 -7.08 -13.18 -6.49
N THR A 102 -6.45 -14.11 -5.76
CA THR A 102 -6.02 -13.84 -4.39
C THR A 102 -4.75 -13.02 -4.40
N LEU A 103 -4.80 -11.81 -3.85
CA LEU A 103 -3.66 -10.91 -3.76
C LEU A 103 -2.99 -10.98 -2.38
N LEU A 104 -3.78 -11.19 -1.32
CA LEU A 104 -3.30 -11.37 0.04
C LEU A 104 -4.00 -12.56 0.69
N SER A 105 -3.24 -13.40 1.39
CA SER A 105 -3.72 -14.43 2.29
C SER A 105 -2.83 -14.43 3.52
N THR A 106 -3.35 -13.99 4.66
CA THR A 106 -2.57 -13.79 5.89
C THR A 106 -3.43 -14.05 7.13
N GLN A 107 -2.84 -13.90 8.31
CA GLN A 107 -3.52 -13.95 9.59
C GLN A 107 -3.39 -12.61 10.30
N ALA A 108 -4.50 -12.05 10.77
CA ALA A 108 -4.50 -10.82 11.55
C ALA A 108 -4.17 -11.13 13.02
N HIS A 109 -3.05 -10.62 13.53
CA HIS A 109 -2.56 -10.89 14.90
C HIS A 109 -3.15 -9.94 15.96
N GLY A 110 -4.37 -9.48 15.76
CA GLY A 110 -5.07 -8.57 16.67
C GLY A 110 -6.38 -8.08 16.07
N PRO A 111 -7.14 -7.27 16.81
CA PRO A 111 -8.47 -6.83 16.37
C PRO A 111 -8.43 -5.86 15.21
N PHE A 112 -7.28 -5.24 14.91
CA PHE A 112 -7.16 -4.28 13.84
C PHE A 112 -6.14 -4.74 12.79
N MET A 113 -6.46 -4.48 11.54
CA MET A 113 -5.54 -4.62 10.42
C MET A 113 -5.69 -3.42 9.49
N LEU A 114 -4.58 -2.72 9.24
CA LEU A 114 -4.51 -1.60 8.31
C LEU A 114 -3.86 -2.08 7.02
N VAL A 115 -4.43 -1.72 5.88
CA VAL A 115 -4.02 -2.24 4.58
C VAL A 115 -3.89 -1.09 3.58
N THR A 116 -2.77 -1.07 2.88
CA THR A 116 -2.53 -0.24 1.71
C THR A 116 -2.56 -1.14 0.48
N LEU A 117 -3.44 -0.80 -0.46
CA LEU A 117 -3.65 -1.52 -1.70
C LEU A 117 -3.94 -0.51 -2.83
N PRO A 118 -3.61 -0.84 -4.09
CA PRO A 118 -3.90 0.02 -5.22
C PRO A 118 -5.39 0.34 -5.34
N ARG A 119 -5.72 1.43 -6.01
CA ARG A 119 -7.13 1.79 -6.31
C ARG A 119 -7.79 0.68 -7.11
N GLY A 120 -8.98 0.26 -6.72
CA GLY A 120 -9.65 -0.88 -7.32
C GLY A 120 -10.79 -1.44 -6.48
N HIS A 121 -11.39 -2.52 -6.99
CA HIS A 121 -12.49 -3.24 -6.34
C HIS A 121 -11.97 -4.56 -5.79
N TYR A 122 -12.28 -4.84 -4.51
CA TYR A 122 -11.77 -6.02 -3.82
C TYR A 122 -12.84 -6.69 -2.98
N VAL A 123 -12.62 -7.98 -2.72
CA VAL A 123 -13.38 -8.76 -1.74
C VAL A 123 -12.46 -9.17 -0.60
N VAL A 124 -12.77 -8.69 0.60
CA VAL A 124 -12.12 -9.08 1.84
C VAL A 124 -12.94 -10.21 2.48
N SER A 125 -12.29 -11.32 2.77
CA SER A 125 -12.87 -12.46 3.48
C SER A 125 -12.13 -12.65 4.79
N ALA A 126 -12.85 -12.71 5.89
CA ALA A 126 -12.31 -13.04 7.21
C ALA A 126 -13.01 -14.28 7.75
N SER A 127 -12.30 -15.14 8.48
CA SER A 127 -12.87 -16.40 9.00
C SER A 127 -12.66 -16.53 10.50
N GLN A 128 -13.66 -17.05 11.21
CA GLN A 128 -13.54 -17.45 12.62
C GLN A 128 -14.38 -18.70 12.86
N ASP A 129 -13.80 -19.70 13.54
CA ASP A 129 -14.45 -20.99 13.84
C ASP A 129 -15.17 -21.64 12.63
N GLY A 130 -14.53 -21.60 11.46
CA GLY A 130 -15.09 -22.15 10.22
C GLY A 130 -16.19 -21.29 9.56
N LYS A 131 -16.59 -20.16 10.16
CA LYS A 131 -17.53 -19.20 9.58
C LYS A 131 -16.77 -18.08 8.86
N THR A 132 -16.94 -17.98 7.55
CA THR A 132 -16.35 -16.89 6.73
C THR A 132 -17.35 -15.77 6.49
N VAL A 133 -16.95 -14.54 6.78
CA VAL A 133 -17.68 -13.31 6.45
C VAL A 133 -16.93 -12.61 5.31
N LYS A 134 -17.68 -12.08 4.33
CA LYS A 134 -17.12 -11.38 3.17
C LYS A 134 -17.64 -9.95 3.08
N ARG A 135 -16.78 -9.03 2.68
CA ARG A 135 -17.08 -7.61 2.42
C ARG A 135 -16.49 -7.19 1.08
N SER A 136 -17.23 -6.41 0.32
CA SER A 136 -16.75 -5.79 -0.92
C SER A 136 -16.30 -4.37 -0.60
N VAL A 137 -15.10 -3.99 -1.02
CA VAL A 137 -14.52 -2.67 -0.75
C VAL A 137 -14.02 -2.01 -2.04
N ASP A 138 -14.24 -0.70 -2.13
CA ASP A 138 -13.91 0.12 -3.29
C ASP A 138 -12.81 1.13 -2.94
N ILE A 139 -11.56 0.79 -3.24
CA ILE A 139 -10.41 1.61 -2.84
C ILE A 139 -10.22 2.77 -3.81
N GLY A 140 -10.18 3.98 -3.24
CA GLY A 140 -10.01 5.22 -3.97
C GLY A 140 -11.31 5.83 -4.49
N LYS A 141 -12.49 5.32 -4.09
CA LYS A 141 -13.74 6.10 -4.18
C LYS A 141 -13.87 7.09 -3.03
N THR A 142 -13.47 6.67 -1.83
CA THR A 142 -13.32 7.52 -0.65
C THR A 142 -11.84 7.63 -0.27
N THR A 143 -11.54 8.49 0.69
CA THR A 143 -10.20 8.60 1.29
C THR A 143 -9.85 7.36 2.12
N HIS A 144 -10.84 6.74 2.75
CA HIS A 144 -10.68 5.67 3.72
C HIS A 144 -11.92 4.78 3.79
N GLU A 145 -11.73 3.47 3.66
CA GLU A 145 -12.75 2.45 3.88
C GLU A 145 -12.50 1.72 5.20
N HIS A 146 -13.55 1.58 6.01
CA HIS A 146 -13.50 0.87 7.29
C HIS A 146 -14.52 -0.27 7.30
N GLU A 147 -14.04 -1.49 7.52
CA GLU A 147 -14.88 -2.69 7.55
C GLU A 147 -14.79 -3.43 8.87
N VAL A 148 -15.95 -3.72 9.46
CA VAL A 148 -16.05 -4.47 10.71
C VAL A 148 -16.61 -5.86 10.43
N PHE A 149 -15.88 -6.87 10.90
CA PHE A 149 -16.25 -8.28 10.82
C PHE A 149 -16.67 -8.75 12.21
N VAL A 150 -17.96 -9.03 12.35
CA VAL A 150 -18.55 -9.48 13.61
C VAL A 150 -19.16 -10.87 13.42
N TRP A 151 -18.75 -11.81 14.26
CA TRP A 151 -19.32 -13.17 14.28
C TRP A 151 -20.29 -13.34 15.45
N PRO A 152 -21.41 -14.07 15.27
CA PRO A 152 -22.27 -14.46 16.39
C PRO A 152 -21.60 -15.55 17.23
N THR A 153 -21.72 -15.44 18.56
CA THR A 153 -21.51 -16.54 19.52
C THR A 153 -22.45 -17.71 19.24
#